data_AF-A0A1V5NL70-F1
#
_entry.id   AF-A0A1V5NL70-F1
#
_cell.length_a   1.000
_cell.length_b   1.000
_cell.length_c   1.000
_cell.angle_alpha   90.00
_cell.angle_beta   90.00
_cell.angle_gamma   90.00
#
_symmetry.space_group_name_H-M   'P 1'
#
loop_
_entity.id
_entity.type
_entity.pdbx_description
1 polymer ?
#
loop_
_entity_poly.entity_id
_entity_poly.type
_entity_poly.pdbx_seq_one_letter_code
_entity_poly.pdbx_strand_id
1 'polypeptide(L)'
;MNMQYAITGDRVYVLEANPRASRTVPLVSKVCSVSMARIATEIMLAAETGKNFSVKSLATKKIPHYGVKEAVFPFNMFQEVDPVLGPEMRSTGEVLGIAGCFGLAYYKAQEATQTSLPTSGTVLLSVPDQDKPAVLEIAREFARLDFKIKATAGTHSFLKEHGVASEEIKKLYEGRPNIVDGITNNEINLVINTPSGKRSQYDDSYIRKTAIRNKVPYITTLAAALASARGIAAYKENSYREVKSLQEYHADIARECQGDGVVDNISNSR
;
A
#
# COMPACT_ATOMS: atom_id res chain seq x y z
N MET A 1 5.15 -15.89 17.97
CA MET A 1 3.70 -15.68 17.87
C MET A 1 3.41 -14.46 17.00
N ASN A 2 2.16 -14.28 16.56
CA ASN A 2 1.68 -13.09 15.87
C ASN A 2 0.44 -12.55 16.60
N MET A 3 0.36 -11.23 16.78
CA MET A 3 -0.81 -10.55 17.33
C MET A 3 -1.32 -9.54 16.31
N GLN A 4 -2.64 -9.42 16.21
CA GLN A 4 -3.32 -8.47 15.34
C GLN A 4 -4.16 -7.52 16.17
N TYR A 5 -4.09 -6.24 15.83
CA TYR A 5 -4.76 -5.17 16.55
C TYR A 5 -5.60 -4.32 15.60
N ALA A 6 -6.64 -3.68 16.12
CA ALA A 6 -7.29 -2.53 15.52
C ALA A 6 -7.05 -1.31 16.42
N ILE A 7 -6.69 -0.18 15.83
CA ILE A 7 -6.45 1.07 16.55
C ILE A 7 -7.47 2.09 16.04
N THR A 8 -8.24 2.67 16.96
CA THR A 8 -9.23 3.71 16.64
C THR A 8 -9.24 4.78 17.72
N GLY A 9 -9.12 6.04 17.31
CA GLY A 9 -8.78 7.13 18.22
C GLY A 9 -7.48 6.80 18.96
N ASP A 10 -7.52 6.87 20.29
CA ASP A 10 -6.40 6.54 21.19
C ASP A 10 -6.61 5.18 21.90
N ARG A 11 -7.31 4.24 21.27
CA ARG A 11 -7.62 2.93 21.85
C ARG A 11 -7.10 1.79 20.98
N VAL A 12 -6.44 0.83 21.64
CA VAL A 12 -5.93 -0.40 21.03
C VAL A 12 -6.85 -1.57 21.38
N TYR A 13 -7.35 -2.24 20.35
CA TYR A 13 -8.20 -3.42 20.46
C TYR A 13 -7.45 -4.65 19.96
N VAL A 14 -7.48 -5.74 20.72
CA VAL A 14 -6.93 -7.04 20.28
C VAL A 14 -7.95 -7.74 19.39
N LEU A 15 -7.54 -8.13 18.19
CA LEU A 15 -8.37 -8.92 17.27
C LEU A 15 -8.17 -10.41 17.50
N GLU A 16 -6.92 -10.87 17.37
CA GLU A 16 -6.55 -12.27 17.59
C GLU A 16 -5.06 -12.42 17.94
N ALA A 17 -4.73 -13.56 18.55
CA ALA A 17 -3.37 -14.00 18.79
C ALA A 17 -3.15 -15.38 18.18
N ASN A 18 -2.15 -15.49 17.31
CA ASN A 18 -1.75 -16.72 16.66
C ASN A 18 -0.45 -17.22 17.31
N PRO A 19 -0.48 -18.27 18.15
CA PRO A 19 0.72 -18.81 18.83
C PRO A 19 1.59 -19.67 17.89
N ARG A 20 1.78 -19.20 16.65
CA ARG A 20 2.57 -19.85 15.60
C ARG A 20 3.26 -18.80 14.72
N ALA A 21 4.07 -19.26 13.77
CA ALA A 21 4.56 -18.40 12.70
C ALA A 21 3.39 -17.89 11.84
N SER A 22 3.45 -16.62 11.44
CA SER A 22 2.51 -16.00 10.52
C SER A 22 3.12 -15.88 9.13
N ARG A 23 2.26 -15.67 8.12
CA ARG A 23 2.70 -15.44 6.74
C ARG A 23 3.59 -14.20 6.55
N THR A 24 3.64 -13.30 7.54
CA THR A 24 4.46 -12.10 7.50
C THR A 24 5.90 -12.32 7.96
N VAL A 25 6.21 -13.44 8.62
CA VAL A 25 7.55 -13.74 9.16
C VAL A 25 8.67 -13.61 8.12
N PRO A 26 8.55 -14.17 6.90
CA PRO A 26 9.63 -14.05 5.90
C PRO A 26 9.92 -12.60 5.49
N LEU A 27 8.88 -11.78 5.38
CA LEU A 27 9.02 -10.37 4.97
C LEU A 27 9.66 -9.53 6.07
N VAL A 28 9.17 -9.68 7.30
CA VAL A 28 9.77 -8.97 8.44
C VAL A 28 11.23 -9.39 8.61
N SER A 29 11.54 -10.68 8.40
CA SER A 29 12.91 -11.19 8.43
C SER A 29 13.81 -10.52 7.40
N LYS A 30 13.31 -10.34 6.15
CA LYS A 30 14.03 -9.65 5.08
C LYS A 30 14.21 -8.16 5.37
N VAL A 31 13.16 -7.47 5.80
CA VAL A 31 13.21 -6.01 6.03
C VAL A 31 14.10 -5.67 7.23
N CYS A 32 14.05 -6.46 8.30
CA CYS A 32 14.73 -6.15 9.57
C CYS A 32 16.10 -6.80 9.74
N SER A 33 16.54 -7.65 8.79
CA SER A 33 17.74 -8.48 8.94
C SER A 33 17.72 -9.31 10.23
N VAL A 34 16.62 -10.04 10.44
CA VAL A 34 16.44 -10.95 11.59
C VAL A 34 15.96 -12.29 11.07
N SER A 35 16.71 -13.36 11.28
CA SER A 35 16.31 -14.70 10.86
C SER A 35 15.30 -15.30 11.86
N MET A 36 14.08 -14.76 11.88
CA MET A 36 13.08 -15.05 12.92
C MET A 36 12.75 -16.55 13.02
N ALA A 37 12.62 -17.24 11.88
CA ALA A 37 12.34 -18.67 11.87
C ALA A 37 13.49 -19.48 12.49
N ARG A 38 14.74 -19.19 12.12
CA ARG A 38 15.92 -19.83 12.71
C ARG A 38 16.00 -19.59 14.22
N ILE A 39 15.86 -18.32 14.63
CA ILE A 39 15.92 -17.93 16.05
C ILE A 39 14.81 -18.62 16.86
N ALA A 40 13.57 -18.64 16.34
CA ALA A 40 12.47 -19.32 17.00
C ALA A 40 12.75 -20.83 17.16
N THR A 41 13.31 -21.49 16.15
CA THR A 41 13.73 -22.90 16.23
C THR A 41 14.82 -23.12 17.27
N GLU A 42 15.84 -22.26 17.33
CA GLU A 42 16.90 -22.32 18.33
C GLU A 42 16.34 -22.18 19.75
N ILE A 43 15.38 -21.28 19.96
CA ILE A 43 14.69 -21.13 21.25
C ILE A 43 13.89 -22.39 21.61
N MET A 44 13.14 -22.96 20.66
CA MET A 44 12.35 -24.17 20.89
C MET A 44 13.21 -25.39 21.23
N LEU A 45 14.43 -25.48 20.67
CA LEU A 45 15.37 -26.57 20.89
C LEU A 45 16.40 -26.29 22.00
N ALA A 46 16.27 -25.19 22.74
CA ALA A 46 17.27 -24.79 23.74
C ALA A 46 17.47 -25.85 24.83
N ALA A 47 16.38 -26.51 25.26
CA ALA A 47 16.43 -27.58 26.27
C ALA A 47 17.21 -28.81 25.80
N GLU A 48 17.09 -29.18 24.52
CA GLU A 48 17.76 -30.35 23.93
C GLU A 48 19.22 -30.06 23.55
N THR A 49 19.50 -28.85 23.08
CA THR A 49 20.82 -28.48 22.57
C THR A 49 21.74 -27.91 23.64
N GLY A 50 21.21 -27.53 24.80
CA GLY A 50 21.92 -26.76 25.84
C GLY A 50 22.33 -25.35 25.39
N LYS A 51 21.96 -24.92 24.17
CA LYS A 51 22.30 -23.62 23.60
C LYS A 51 21.18 -22.64 23.91
N ASN A 52 21.42 -21.76 24.88
CA ASN A 52 20.50 -20.68 25.19
C ASN A 52 20.67 -19.51 24.21
N PHE A 53 19.59 -19.14 23.52
CA PHE A 53 19.54 -17.92 22.75
C PHE A 53 19.10 -16.75 23.63
N SER A 54 19.96 -15.73 23.78
CA SER A 54 19.59 -14.53 24.54
C SER A 54 18.63 -13.66 23.74
N VAL A 55 17.34 -13.68 24.11
CA VAL A 55 16.32 -12.83 23.48
C VAL A 55 16.63 -11.33 23.63
N LYS A 56 17.41 -10.93 24.64
CA LYS A 56 17.90 -9.55 24.80
C LYS A 56 18.75 -9.08 23.61
N SER A 57 19.37 -9.99 22.87
CA SER A 57 20.11 -9.67 21.65
C SER A 57 19.21 -9.26 20.46
N LEU A 58 17.89 -9.48 20.55
CA LEU A 58 16.90 -9.04 19.58
C LEU A 58 16.44 -7.60 19.83
N ALA A 59 17.28 -6.77 20.45
CA ALA A 59 17.00 -5.36 20.68
C ALA A 59 16.55 -4.67 19.38
N THR A 60 15.62 -3.72 19.53
CA THR A 60 15.08 -2.95 18.41
C THR A 60 16.22 -2.26 17.68
N LYS A 61 16.42 -2.62 16.41
CA LYS A 61 17.38 -1.96 15.54
C LYS A 61 16.69 -0.78 14.85
N LYS A 62 17.42 0.30 14.63
CA LYS A 62 16.99 1.37 13.74
C LYS A 62 17.03 0.84 12.31
N ILE A 63 15.89 0.86 11.62
CA ILE A 63 15.78 0.43 10.22
C ILE A 63 15.75 1.69 9.34
N PRO A 64 16.79 1.97 8.52
CA PRO A 64 16.91 3.22 7.77
C PRO A 64 16.09 3.23 6.46
N HIS A 65 15.25 2.22 6.25
CA HIS A 65 14.44 2.05 5.05
C HIS A 65 13.02 1.60 5.37
N TYR A 66 12.13 1.74 4.40
CA TYR A 66 10.76 1.25 4.43
C TYR A 66 10.65 -0.04 3.64
N GLY A 67 9.92 -1.02 4.19
CA GLY A 67 9.49 -2.22 3.49
C GLY A 67 7.96 -2.24 3.36
N VAL A 68 7.46 -2.25 2.13
CA VAL A 68 6.02 -2.32 1.84
C VAL A 68 5.69 -3.65 1.20
N LYS A 69 4.79 -4.41 1.85
CA LYS A 69 4.21 -5.62 1.29
C LYS A 69 2.95 -5.25 0.51
N GLU A 70 2.82 -5.76 -0.70
CA GLU A 70 1.57 -5.74 -1.45
C GLU A 70 1.12 -7.16 -1.82
N ALA A 71 -0.18 -7.38 -1.89
CA ALA A 71 -0.79 -8.66 -2.23
C ALA A 71 -1.06 -8.78 -3.73
N VAL A 72 -0.89 -9.99 -4.27
CA VAL A 72 -1.23 -10.31 -5.66
C VAL A 72 -2.52 -11.12 -5.67
N PHE A 73 -3.50 -10.66 -6.46
CA PHE A 73 -4.85 -11.23 -6.51
C PHE A 73 -5.11 -11.93 -7.85
N PRO A 74 -5.82 -13.08 -7.85
CA PRO A 74 -6.13 -13.83 -9.06
C PRO A 74 -7.39 -13.32 -9.78
N PHE A 75 -7.80 -12.06 -9.59
CA PHE A 75 -9.07 -11.56 -10.12
C PHE A 75 -9.14 -11.56 -11.66
N ASN A 76 -8.00 -11.48 -12.34
CA ASN A 76 -7.90 -11.66 -13.79
C ASN A 76 -8.32 -13.06 -14.27
N MET A 77 -8.18 -14.08 -13.41
CA MET A 77 -8.58 -15.47 -13.71
C MET A 77 -10.08 -15.69 -13.55
N PHE A 78 -10.76 -14.86 -12.75
CA PHE A 78 -12.18 -15.02 -12.39
C PHE A 78 -12.95 -13.73 -12.68
N GLN A 79 -13.09 -13.37 -13.96
CA GLN A 79 -13.64 -12.07 -14.39
C GLN A 79 -15.09 -11.80 -13.97
N GLU A 80 -15.85 -12.86 -13.66
CA GLU A 80 -17.24 -12.75 -13.21
C GLU A 80 -17.34 -12.38 -11.72
N VAL A 81 -16.26 -12.57 -10.96
CA VAL A 81 -16.18 -12.23 -9.55
C VAL A 81 -15.94 -10.73 -9.40
N ASP A 82 -16.66 -10.10 -8.49
CA ASP A 82 -16.42 -8.71 -8.12
C ASP A 82 -15.10 -8.59 -7.33
N PRO A 83 -14.12 -7.82 -7.82
CA PRO A 83 -12.79 -7.73 -7.21
C PRO A 83 -12.76 -6.73 -6.04
N VAL A 84 -13.58 -6.99 -5.02
CA VAL A 84 -13.63 -6.20 -3.79
C VAL A 84 -12.89 -6.91 -2.66
N LEU A 85 -12.15 -6.13 -1.87
CA LEU A 85 -11.50 -6.59 -0.66
C LEU A 85 -12.54 -6.74 0.46
N GLY A 86 -12.42 -7.82 1.23
CA GLY A 86 -13.32 -8.12 2.34
C GLY A 86 -12.56 -8.68 3.55
N PRO A 87 -13.29 -9.10 4.59
CA PRO A 87 -12.69 -9.73 5.78
C PRO A 87 -12.01 -11.08 5.45
N GLU A 88 -12.39 -11.71 4.34
CA GLU A 88 -11.77 -12.93 3.86
C GLU A 88 -10.56 -12.64 2.95
N MET A 89 -9.45 -13.33 3.20
CA MET A 89 -8.24 -13.22 2.38
C MET A 89 -8.38 -14.01 1.08
N ARG A 90 -8.26 -13.32 -0.07
CA ARG A 90 -8.37 -13.91 -1.43
C ARG A 90 -7.08 -13.83 -2.26
N SER A 91 -6.03 -13.20 -1.73
CA SER A 91 -4.75 -13.06 -2.43
C SER A 91 -3.99 -14.39 -2.49
N THR A 92 -3.32 -14.67 -3.61
CA THR A 92 -2.53 -15.89 -3.83
C THR A 92 -1.04 -15.67 -3.67
N GLY A 93 -0.56 -14.43 -3.85
CA GLY A 93 0.85 -14.08 -3.76
C GLY A 93 1.07 -12.78 -3.01
N GLU A 94 2.35 -12.44 -2.82
CA GLU A 94 2.79 -11.19 -2.22
C GLU A 94 4.12 -10.74 -2.82
N VAL A 95 4.33 -9.43 -2.83
CA VAL A 95 5.53 -8.76 -3.30
C VAL A 95 6.03 -7.79 -2.23
N LEU A 96 7.31 -7.44 -2.28
CA LEU A 96 7.96 -6.54 -1.32
C LEU A 96 8.68 -5.42 -2.08
N GLY A 97 8.26 -4.18 -1.86
CA GLY A 97 9.03 -2.99 -2.23
C GLY A 97 9.87 -2.52 -1.05
N ILE A 98 11.16 -2.23 -1.28
CA ILE A 98 12.05 -1.62 -0.28
C ILE A 98 12.64 -0.33 -0.86
N ALA A 99 12.59 0.76 -0.08
CA ALA A 99 13.19 2.04 -0.44
C ALA A 99 13.46 2.91 0.81
N GLY A 100 14.23 3.99 0.63
CA GLY A 100 14.52 4.96 1.70
C GLY A 100 13.32 5.80 2.16
N CYS A 101 12.26 5.89 1.35
CA CYS A 101 11.02 6.57 1.71
C CYS A 101 9.79 5.69 1.45
N PHE A 102 8.72 5.93 2.22
CA PHE A 102 7.48 5.15 2.14
C PHE A 102 6.86 5.16 0.73
N GLY A 103 6.76 6.34 0.10
CA GLY A 103 6.13 6.49 -1.21
C GLY A 103 6.81 5.63 -2.27
N LEU A 104 8.14 5.68 -2.36
CA LEU A 104 8.89 4.87 -3.33
C LEU A 104 8.83 3.38 -3.02
N ALA A 105 8.85 2.98 -1.73
CA ALA A 105 8.69 1.58 -1.35
C ALA A 105 7.30 1.06 -1.76
N TYR A 106 6.25 1.86 -1.58
CA TYR A 106 4.89 1.55 -2.01
C TYR A 106 4.79 1.45 -3.53
N TYR A 107 5.35 2.41 -4.28
CA TYR A 107 5.36 2.38 -5.74
C TYR A 107 6.07 1.14 -6.28
N LYS A 108 7.26 0.78 -5.73
CA LYS A 108 7.98 -0.45 -6.10
C LYS A 108 7.17 -1.71 -5.80
N ALA A 109 6.47 -1.75 -4.67
CA ALA A 109 5.59 -2.88 -4.34
C ALA A 109 4.45 -3.00 -5.35
N GLN A 110 3.82 -1.88 -5.72
CA GLN A 110 2.75 -1.84 -6.72
C GLN A 110 3.22 -2.24 -8.12
N GLU A 111 4.38 -1.76 -8.60
CA GLU A 111 4.95 -2.21 -9.88
C GLU A 111 5.15 -3.73 -9.94
N ALA A 112 5.53 -4.35 -8.82
CA ALA A 112 5.75 -5.80 -8.76
C ALA A 112 4.44 -6.61 -8.85
N THR A 113 3.26 -6.00 -8.74
CA THR A 113 1.95 -6.67 -8.83
C THR A 113 1.45 -6.91 -10.26
N GLN A 114 2.26 -6.60 -11.28
CA GLN A 114 1.96 -6.69 -12.72
C GLN A 114 0.96 -5.65 -13.27
N THR A 115 0.34 -4.83 -12.41
CA THR A 115 -0.47 -3.67 -12.83
C THR A 115 0.10 -2.41 -12.21
N SER A 116 1.15 -1.86 -12.83
CA SER A 116 1.85 -0.68 -12.32
C SER A 116 0.94 0.54 -12.22
N LEU A 117 1.18 1.39 -11.22
CA LEU A 117 0.53 2.70 -11.13
C LEU A 117 0.96 3.57 -12.31
N PRO A 118 0.03 4.31 -12.93
CA PRO A 118 0.40 5.24 -14.00
C PRO A 118 1.17 6.42 -13.42
N THR A 119 2.03 7.03 -14.24
CA THR A 119 2.75 8.27 -13.90
C THR A 119 2.12 9.50 -14.52
N SER A 120 1.20 9.34 -15.46
CA SER A 120 0.45 10.43 -16.09
C SER A 120 -0.89 9.90 -16.61
N GLY A 121 -1.79 10.82 -16.98
CA GLY A 121 -3.06 10.50 -17.62
C GLY A 121 -4.23 10.92 -16.77
N THR A 122 -5.29 10.10 -16.75
CA THR A 122 -6.55 10.44 -16.09
C THR A 122 -6.84 9.48 -14.95
N VAL A 123 -7.21 10.04 -13.79
CA VAL A 123 -7.74 9.29 -12.65
C VAL A 123 -9.25 9.42 -12.56
N LEU A 124 -9.95 8.30 -12.38
CA LEU A 124 -11.38 8.27 -12.06
C LEU A 124 -11.57 8.27 -10.54
N LEU A 125 -12.39 9.20 -10.04
CA LEU A 125 -12.84 9.24 -8.65
C LEU A 125 -14.35 8.95 -8.57
N SER A 126 -14.72 7.82 -7.96
CA SER A 126 -16.12 7.47 -7.70
C SER A 126 -16.27 6.90 -6.29
N VAL A 127 -16.66 7.75 -5.34
CA VAL A 127 -16.71 7.43 -3.90
C VAL A 127 -18.10 7.76 -3.32
N PRO A 128 -18.53 7.08 -2.24
CA PRO A 128 -19.75 7.43 -1.52
C PRO A 128 -19.59 8.73 -0.73
N ASP A 129 -20.71 9.30 -0.30
CA ASP A 129 -20.73 10.60 0.40
C ASP A 129 -19.88 10.62 1.67
N GLN A 130 -19.85 9.53 2.43
CA GLN A 130 -19.06 9.40 3.66
C GLN A 130 -17.55 9.53 3.43
N ASP A 131 -17.07 9.21 2.22
CA ASP A 131 -15.65 9.21 1.85
C ASP A 131 -15.21 10.55 1.24
N LYS A 132 -16.18 11.42 0.86
CA LYS A 132 -15.90 12.71 0.20
C LYS A 132 -14.92 13.60 0.95
N PRO A 133 -15.00 13.79 2.29
CA PRO A 133 -14.03 14.64 2.98
C PRO A 133 -12.58 14.19 2.78
N ALA A 134 -12.34 12.88 2.79
CA ALA A 134 -11.00 12.32 2.59
C ALA A 134 -10.58 12.26 1.11
N VAL A 135 -11.53 12.18 0.16
CA VAL A 135 -11.21 12.22 -1.28
C VAL A 135 -10.62 13.55 -1.73
N LEU A 136 -10.87 14.63 -0.98
CA LEU A 136 -10.37 15.96 -1.31
C LEU A 136 -8.83 16.04 -1.30
N GLU A 137 -8.18 15.46 -0.29
CA GLU A 137 -6.70 15.40 -0.22
C GLU A 137 -6.16 14.61 -1.42
N ILE A 138 -6.78 13.46 -1.72
CA ILE A 138 -6.39 12.58 -2.82
C ILE A 138 -6.50 13.31 -4.16
N ALA A 139 -7.61 14.01 -4.40
CA ALA A 139 -7.83 14.75 -5.64
C ALA A 139 -6.80 15.89 -5.82
N ARG A 140 -6.45 16.60 -4.74
CA ARG A 140 -5.42 17.65 -4.75
C ARG A 140 -4.04 17.08 -5.07
N GLU A 141 -3.66 15.93 -4.51
CA GLU A 141 -2.39 15.29 -4.82
C GLU A 141 -2.32 14.86 -6.30
N PHE A 142 -3.39 14.29 -6.84
CA PHE A 142 -3.41 13.94 -8.27
C PHE A 142 -3.36 15.17 -9.17
N ALA A 143 -4.07 16.25 -8.82
CA ALA A 143 -4.00 17.52 -9.55
C ALA A 143 -2.59 18.12 -9.53
N ARG A 144 -1.90 18.08 -8.37
CA ARG A 144 -0.49 18.51 -8.24
C ARG A 144 0.46 17.70 -9.13
N LEU A 145 0.12 16.44 -9.40
CA LEU A 145 0.88 15.53 -10.26
C LEU A 145 0.49 15.63 -11.75
N ASP A 146 -0.28 16.64 -12.13
CA ASP A 146 -0.78 16.89 -13.48
C ASP A 146 -1.69 15.78 -14.05
N PHE A 147 -2.36 15.03 -13.18
CA PHE A 147 -3.41 14.10 -13.63
C PHE A 147 -4.70 14.85 -13.96
N LYS A 148 -5.34 14.46 -15.05
CA LYS A 148 -6.74 14.81 -15.30
C LYS A 148 -7.61 14.03 -14.33
N ILE A 149 -8.63 14.68 -13.78
CA ILE A 149 -9.55 14.02 -12.84
C ILE A 149 -10.90 13.89 -13.52
N LYS A 150 -11.39 12.67 -13.67
CA LYS A 150 -12.78 12.38 -14.02
C LYS A 150 -13.51 11.92 -12.76
N ALA A 151 -14.75 12.38 -12.55
CA ALA A 151 -15.51 12.05 -11.35
C ALA A 151 -16.99 11.82 -11.66
N THR A 152 -17.64 10.91 -10.91
CA THR A 152 -19.10 10.74 -11.00
C THR A 152 -19.83 11.97 -10.48
N ALA A 153 -21.06 12.25 -10.95
CA ALA A 153 -21.80 13.49 -10.66
C ALA A 153 -21.72 13.97 -9.20
N GLY A 154 -21.97 13.07 -8.24
CA GLY A 154 -21.91 13.39 -6.81
C GLY A 154 -20.50 13.71 -6.30
N THR A 155 -19.47 13.03 -6.82
CA THR A 155 -18.06 13.29 -6.50
C THR A 155 -17.58 14.58 -7.19
N HIS A 156 -17.95 14.79 -8.45
CA HIS A 156 -17.63 15.98 -9.23
C HIS A 156 -18.17 17.26 -8.57
N SER A 157 -19.44 17.26 -8.17
CA SER A 157 -20.08 18.41 -7.51
C SER A 157 -19.33 18.80 -6.23
N PHE A 158 -18.99 17.81 -5.40
CA PHE A 158 -18.22 18.02 -4.18
C PHE A 158 -16.81 18.59 -4.45
N LEU A 159 -16.10 18.06 -5.44
CA LEU A 159 -14.77 18.57 -5.81
C LEU A 159 -14.82 20.00 -6.33
N LYS A 160 -15.84 20.32 -7.13
CA LYS A 160 -16.07 21.66 -7.69
C LYS A 160 -16.33 22.69 -6.59
N GLU A 161 -17.15 22.35 -5.60
CA GLU A 161 -17.40 23.19 -4.42
C GLU A 161 -16.13 23.52 -3.63
N HIS A 162 -15.13 22.63 -3.67
CA HIS A 162 -13.85 22.79 -2.97
C HIS A 162 -12.70 23.26 -3.88
N GLY A 163 -13.02 23.74 -5.08
CA GLY A 163 -12.06 24.36 -6.00
C GLY A 163 -11.13 23.37 -6.73
N VAL A 164 -11.46 22.08 -6.77
CA VAL A 164 -10.67 21.08 -7.51
C VAL A 164 -11.29 20.85 -8.88
N ALA A 165 -10.51 21.12 -9.94
CA ALA A 165 -10.93 20.89 -11.31
C ALA A 165 -11.12 19.38 -11.57
N SER A 166 -12.29 19.01 -12.09
CA SER A 166 -12.59 17.65 -12.53
C SER A 166 -13.61 17.69 -13.67
N GLU A 167 -13.59 16.67 -14.52
CA GLU A 167 -14.58 16.44 -15.56
C GLU A 167 -15.63 15.44 -15.07
N GLU A 168 -16.91 15.75 -15.27
CA GLU A 168 -17.98 14.81 -14.92
C GLU A 168 -18.00 13.63 -15.89
N ILE A 169 -18.16 12.41 -15.36
CA ILE A 169 -18.37 11.20 -16.16
C ILE A 169 -19.57 10.41 -15.64
N LYS A 170 -20.39 9.94 -16.58
CA LYS A 170 -21.62 9.21 -16.32
C LYS A 170 -21.36 7.79 -15.82
N LYS A 171 -22.18 7.31 -14.89
CA LYS A 171 -22.34 5.88 -14.59
C LYS A 171 -23.03 5.16 -15.75
N LEU A 172 -22.94 3.84 -15.76
CA LEU A 172 -23.42 3.01 -16.87
C LEU A 172 -24.91 3.24 -17.21
N TYR A 173 -25.74 3.47 -16.19
CA TYR A 173 -27.19 3.68 -16.34
C TYR A 173 -27.57 5.14 -16.67
N GLU A 174 -26.62 6.08 -16.64
CA GLU A 174 -26.87 7.51 -16.86
C GLU A 174 -26.69 7.91 -18.35
N GLY A 175 -26.26 6.97 -19.20
CA GLY A 175 -26.13 7.15 -20.65
C GLY A 175 -24.69 7.03 -21.15
N ARG A 176 -24.38 7.72 -22.27
CA ARG A 176 -23.05 7.73 -22.90
C ARG A 176 -22.53 9.17 -23.13
N PRO A 177 -21.21 9.39 -23.21
CA PRO A 177 -20.16 8.43 -22.82
C PRO A 177 -20.15 8.20 -21.29
N ASN A 178 -19.87 6.97 -20.86
CA ASN A 178 -19.81 6.60 -19.43
C ASN A 178 -18.43 6.03 -19.02
N ILE A 179 -18.30 5.66 -17.75
CA ILE A 179 -17.07 5.07 -17.18
C ILE A 179 -16.55 3.88 -17.96
N VAL A 180 -17.43 3.00 -18.46
CA VAL A 180 -17.00 1.82 -19.24
C VAL A 180 -16.37 2.28 -20.55
N ASP A 181 -17.02 3.22 -21.25
CA ASP A 181 -16.49 3.79 -22.49
C ASP A 181 -15.12 4.47 -22.22
N GLY A 182 -14.99 5.23 -21.13
CA GLY A 182 -13.74 5.91 -20.76
C GLY A 182 -12.59 4.95 -20.44
N ILE A 183 -12.87 3.82 -19.78
CA ILE A 183 -11.85 2.78 -19.54
C ILE A 183 -11.46 2.09 -20.86
N THR A 184 -12.45 1.68 -21.67
CA THR A 184 -12.21 0.95 -22.92
C THR A 184 -11.52 1.81 -23.99
N ASN A 185 -11.75 3.12 -24.00
CA ASN A 185 -11.08 4.07 -24.90
C ASN A 185 -9.70 4.53 -24.39
N ASN A 186 -9.17 3.94 -23.31
CA ASN A 186 -7.92 4.35 -22.66
C ASN A 186 -7.90 5.81 -22.18
N GLU A 187 -9.08 6.40 -21.92
CA GLU A 187 -9.20 7.75 -21.37
C GLU A 187 -9.06 7.79 -19.85
N ILE A 188 -9.11 6.64 -19.18
CA ILE A 188 -8.95 6.45 -17.74
C ILE A 188 -7.79 5.49 -17.49
N ASN A 189 -6.77 5.94 -16.76
CA ASN A 189 -5.53 5.20 -16.50
C ASN A 189 -5.40 4.71 -15.06
N LEU A 190 -6.20 5.26 -14.14
CA LEU A 190 -6.31 4.81 -12.75
C LEU A 190 -7.75 4.92 -12.29
N VAL A 191 -8.27 3.87 -11.66
CA VAL A 191 -9.63 3.85 -11.09
C VAL A 191 -9.56 3.90 -9.58
N ILE A 192 -10.18 4.88 -8.95
CA ILE A 192 -10.41 4.91 -7.50
C ILE A 192 -11.92 4.81 -7.28
N ASN A 193 -12.36 3.63 -6.86
CA ASN A 193 -13.75 3.33 -6.60
C ASN A 193 -13.91 2.62 -5.26
N THR A 194 -14.36 3.35 -4.24
CA THR A 194 -14.62 2.76 -2.93
C THR A 194 -16.04 2.18 -2.89
N PRO A 195 -16.21 0.90 -2.48
CA PRO A 195 -17.51 0.26 -2.47
C PRO A 195 -18.41 0.89 -1.39
N SER A 196 -19.63 1.25 -1.76
CA SER A 196 -20.63 1.84 -0.84
C SER A 196 -21.31 0.82 0.10
N GLY A 197 -20.88 -0.46 0.04
CA GLY A 197 -21.52 -1.58 0.74
C GLY A 197 -22.92 -1.90 0.19
N LYS A 198 -23.75 -2.63 0.98
CA LYS A 198 -25.13 -3.01 0.62
C LYS A 198 -26.12 -1.84 0.47
N ARG A 199 -25.65 -0.60 0.61
CA ARG A 199 -26.47 0.62 0.62
C ARG A 199 -26.59 1.32 -0.72
N SER A 200 -25.75 1.01 -1.72
CA SER A 200 -25.94 1.61 -3.04
C SER A 200 -27.11 0.95 -3.77
N GLN A 201 -27.96 1.77 -4.37
CA GLN A 201 -29.09 1.34 -5.19
C GLN A 201 -28.62 0.56 -6.45
N TYR A 202 -27.39 0.82 -6.90
CA TYR A 202 -26.76 0.21 -8.06
C TYR A 202 -25.38 -0.34 -7.68
N ASP A 203 -25.04 -1.52 -8.22
CA ASP A 203 -23.75 -2.18 -7.99
C ASP A 203 -22.66 -1.58 -8.87
N ASP A 204 -21.64 -0.97 -8.26
CA ASP A 204 -20.48 -0.40 -8.96
C ASP A 204 -19.46 -1.48 -9.40
N SER A 205 -19.75 -2.78 -9.21
CA SER A 205 -18.85 -3.89 -9.62
C SER A 205 -18.47 -3.86 -11.08
N TYR A 206 -19.35 -3.37 -11.96
CA TYR A 206 -19.06 -3.25 -13.39
C TYR A 206 -17.82 -2.38 -13.64
N ILE A 207 -17.58 -1.33 -12.83
CA ILE A 207 -16.43 -0.43 -12.95
C ILE A 207 -15.15 -1.24 -12.74
N ARG A 208 -15.10 -1.99 -11.63
CA ARG A 208 -13.90 -2.76 -11.25
C ARG A 208 -13.66 -3.94 -12.18
N LYS A 209 -14.72 -4.65 -12.60
CA LYS A 209 -14.63 -5.71 -13.61
C LYS A 209 -14.09 -5.17 -14.93
N THR A 210 -14.55 -4.00 -15.36
CA THR A 210 -14.07 -3.34 -16.58
C THR A 210 -12.61 -2.92 -16.45
N ALA A 211 -12.20 -2.37 -15.30
CA ALA A 211 -10.81 -2.00 -15.05
C ALA A 211 -9.86 -3.21 -15.16
N ILE A 212 -10.22 -4.34 -14.53
CA ILE A 212 -9.43 -5.58 -14.62
C ILE A 212 -9.35 -6.09 -16.07
N ARG A 213 -10.48 -6.15 -16.78
CA ARG A 213 -10.50 -6.61 -18.19
C ARG A 213 -9.60 -5.76 -19.09
N ASN A 214 -9.51 -4.46 -18.83
CA ASN A 214 -8.69 -3.52 -19.61
C ASN A 214 -7.30 -3.28 -18.99
N LYS A 215 -6.91 -4.04 -17.95
CA LYS A 215 -5.61 -3.91 -17.25
C LYS A 215 -5.34 -2.50 -16.71
N VAL A 216 -6.40 -1.80 -16.32
CA VAL A 216 -6.30 -0.50 -15.66
C VAL A 216 -6.21 -0.74 -14.14
N PRO A 217 -5.19 -0.20 -13.45
CA PRO A 217 -5.09 -0.32 -12.00
C PRO A 217 -6.32 0.27 -11.34
N TYR A 218 -6.84 -0.44 -10.34
CA TYR A 218 -8.01 -0.03 -9.59
C TYR A 218 -7.75 -0.11 -8.09
N ILE A 219 -8.30 0.85 -7.35
CA ILE A 219 -8.10 1.03 -5.93
C ILE A 219 -9.46 1.15 -5.26
N THR A 220 -9.67 0.38 -4.20
CA THR A 220 -10.96 0.26 -3.51
C THR A 220 -10.98 0.89 -2.12
N THR A 221 -9.88 1.51 -1.67
CA THR A 221 -9.80 2.18 -0.37
C THR A 221 -9.12 3.55 -0.51
N LEU A 222 -9.56 4.53 0.28
CA LEU A 222 -8.98 5.88 0.27
C LEU A 222 -7.51 5.89 0.74
N ALA A 223 -7.19 5.06 1.73
CA ALA A 223 -5.81 4.95 2.23
C ALA A 223 -4.84 4.48 1.13
N ALA A 224 -5.23 3.48 0.34
CA ALA A 224 -4.43 3.01 -0.80
C ALA A 224 -4.39 4.05 -1.94
N ALA A 225 -5.45 4.83 -2.14
CA ALA A 225 -5.48 5.89 -3.13
C ALA A 225 -4.50 7.02 -2.77
N LEU A 226 -4.47 7.42 -1.50
CA LEU A 226 -3.51 8.40 -1.00
C LEU A 226 -2.07 7.86 -1.05
N ALA A 227 -1.85 6.60 -0.65
CA ALA A 227 -0.54 5.96 -0.77
C ALA A 227 -0.07 5.88 -2.22
N SER A 228 -0.98 5.60 -3.17
CA SER A 228 -0.69 5.60 -4.60
C SER A 228 -0.29 6.98 -5.12
N ALA A 229 -1.04 8.04 -4.75
CA ALA A 229 -0.68 9.40 -5.14
C ALA A 229 0.71 9.79 -4.61
N ARG A 230 0.98 9.53 -3.32
CA ARG A 230 2.30 9.77 -2.70
C ARG A 230 3.40 8.90 -3.33
N GLY A 231 3.07 7.68 -3.73
CA GLY A 231 4.00 6.78 -4.41
C GLY A 231 4.38 7.28 -5.81
N ILE A 232 3.41 7.73 -6.59
CA ILE A 232 3.63 8.34 -7.91
C ILE A 232 4.45 9.62 -7.76
N ALA A 233 4.14 10.47 -6.77
CA ALA A 233 4.93 11.67 -6.48
C ALA A 233 6.39 11.34 -6.18
N ALA A 234 6.63 10.41 -5.24
CA ALA A 234 7.97 9.98 -4.87
C ALA A 234 8.72 9.38 -6.07
N TYR A 235 8.05 8.62 -6.93
CA TYR A 235 8.65 8.08 -8.15
C TYR A 235 9.04 9.18 -9.15
N LYS A 236 8.19 10.21 -9.34
CA LYS A 236 8.50 11.34 -10.23
C LYS A 236 9.66 12.19 -9.72
N GLU A 237 9.69 12.46 -8.41
CA GLU A 237 10.72 13.28 -7.76
C GLU A 237 12.07 12.56 -7.70
N ASN A 238 12.07 11.24 -7.52
CA ASN A 238 13.29 10.44 -7.47
C ASN A 238 13.62 9.87 -8.85
N SER A 239 14.37 10.62 -9.66
CA SER A 239 14.92 10.15 -10.93
C SER A 239 15.86 8.94 -10.78
N TYR A 240 16.31 8.65 -9.56
CA TYR A 240 17.21 7.54 -9.25
C TYR A 240 16.47 6.22 -9.06
N ARG A 241 16.51 5.40 -10.12
CA ARG A 241 16.11 3.98 -10.13
C ARG A 241 17.15 3.08 -9.46
N GLU A 242 17.81 3.55 -8.41
CA GLU A 242 18.90 2.79 -7.80
C GLU A 242 18.32 1.54 -7.13
N VAL A 243 18.75 0.39 -7.64
CA VAL A 243 18.38 -0.92 -7.12
C VAL A 243 19.44 -1.30 -6.12
N LYS A 244 18.98 -1.65 -4.93
CA LYS A 244 19.82 -2.06 -3.83
C LYS A 244 19.54 -3.51 -3.49
N SER A 245 20.59 -4.31 -3.40
CA SER A 245 20.52 -5.69 -2.97
C SER A 245 20.09 -5.79 -1.51
N LEU A 246 19.55 -6.95 -1.14
CA LEU A 246 19.14 -7.21 0.24
C LEU A 246 20.34 -7.10 1.22
N GLN A 247 21.52 -7.53 0.76
CA GLN A 247 22.77 -7.50 1.52
C GLN A 247 23.18 -6.07 1.84
N GLU A 248 23.08 -5.15 0.88
CA GLU A 248 23.40 -3.75 1.14
C GLU A 248 22.36 -3.11 2.09
N TYR A 249 21.07 -3.46 2.00
CA TYR A 249 20.08 -3.01 3.00
C TYR A 249 20.42 -3.52 4.41
N HIS A 250 20.89 -4.76 4.52
CA HIS A 250 21.30 -5.33 5.81
C HIS A 250 22.58 -4.68 6.33
N ALA A 251 23.51 -4.34 5.44
CA ALA A 251 24.72 -3.61 5.80
C ALA A 251 24.41 -2.21 6.35
N ASP A 252 23.40 -1.50 5.82
CA ASP A 252 22.97 -0.20 6.36
C ASP A 252 22.44 -0.31 7.80
N ILE A 253 21.63 -1.33 8.09
CA ILE A 253 21.14 -1.57 9.45
C ILE A 253 22.34 -1.78 10.39
N ALA A 254 23.36 -2.52 9.97
CA ALA A 254 24.56 -2.75 10.77
C ALA A 254 25.37 -1.46 10.99
N ARG A 255 25.49 -0.60 9.97
CA ARG A 255 26.20 0.69 10.06
C ARG A 255 25.51 1.68 11.00
N GLU A 256 24.19 1.81 10.90
CA GLU A 256 23.40 2.65 11.81
C GLU A 256 23.54 2.20 13.27
N CYS A 257 23.57 0.89 13.53
CA CYS A 257 23.78 0.36 14.90
C CYS A 257 25.21 0.60 15.44
N GLN A 258 26.20 0.88 14.59
CA GLN A 258 27.58 1.18 14.98
C GLN A 258 27.84 2.69 15.14
N GLY A 259 27.06 3.54 14.45
CA GLY A 259 27.19 5.00 14.48
C GLY A 259 26.80 5.66 15.81
N ASP A 260 25.92 5.02 16.59
CA ASP A 260 25.51 5.51 17.92
C ASP A 260 26.57 5.23 19.03
N GLY A 261 27.75 4.70 18.67
CA GLY A 261 28.83 4.33 19.60
C GLY A 261 30.01 5.30 19.68
N VAL A 262 29.98 6.45 18.99
CA VAL A 262 31.10 7.41 18.99
C VAL A 262 30.57 8.83 19.11
N VAL A 263 30.53 9.37 20.34
CA VAL A 263 31.12 10.64 20.82
C VAL A 263 30.67 10.84 22.27
N ASP A 264 31.54 10.50 23.22
CA ASP A 264 31.67 11.20 24.52
C ASP A 264 33.00 10.77 25.17
N ASN A 265 34.10 11.13 24.50
CA ASN A 265 35.38 11.32 25.18
C ASN A 265 35.58 12.83 25.31
N ILE A 266 34.84 13.46 26.22
CA ILE A 266 35.23 14.76 26.74
C ILE A 266 36.50 14.51 27.56
N SER A 267 37.59 15.02 27.01
CA SER A 267 38.91 15.16 27.60
C SER A 267 38.82 15.66 29.05
N ASN A 268 39.26 14.81 29.99
CA ASN A 268 39.76 15.27 31.28
C ASN A 268 41.06 16.06 31.04
N SER A 269 40.96 17.39 30.99
CA SER A 269 42.10 18.28 31.22
C SER A 269 42.17 18.63 32.70
N ARG A 270 43.17 18.08 33.38
CA ARG A 270 43.79 18.71 34.54
C ARG A 270 44.65 19.87 34.08
#